data_AF-A0A562QRX0-F1
#
_entry.id   AF-A0A562QRX0-F1
#
_cell.length_a   1.000
_cell.length_b   1.000
_cell.length_c   1.000
_cell.angle_alpha   90.00
_cell.angle_beta   90.00
_cell.angle_gamma   90.00
#
_symmetry.space_group_name_H-M   'P 1'
#
loop_
_entity.id
_entity.type
_entity.pdbx_description
1 polymer ?
#
loop_
_entity_poly.entity_id
_entity_poly.type
_entity_poly.pdbx_seq_one_letter_code
_entity_poly.pdbx_strand_id
1 'polypeptide(L)'
;MESQTEQKKRPAWLKWTLRVVLGYAALLAVILAITIIVILITFALIVIDGFTDSTSLGMFSETYLVPISEFMWSLFTWLIPGL
;
A
#
# COMPACT_ATOMS: atom_id res chain seq x y z
N MET A 1 -8.98 -53.25 -13.96
CA MET A 1 -9.56 -52.34 -12.96
C MET A 1 -9.07 -50.96 -13.29
N GLU A 2 -9.90 -50.18 -13.97
CA GLU A 2 -9.57 -48.84 -14.46
C GLU A 2 -9.59 -47.87 -13.28
N SER A 3 -8.42 -47.35 -12.92
CA SER A 3 -8.28 -46.27 -11.95
C SER A 3 -8.81 -44.99 -12.57
N GLN A 4 -10.12 -44.76 -12.43
CA GLN A 4 -10.74 -43.48 -12.70
C GLN A 4 -10.17 -42.46 -11.72
N THR A 5 -9.06 -41.83 -12.09
CA THR A 5 -8.64 -40.56 -11.48
C THR A 5 -9.76 -39.56 -11.78
N GLU A 6 -10.65 -39.40 -10.80
CA GLU A 6 -11.60 -38.30 -10.75
C GLU A 6 -10.83 -36.99 -10.90
N GLN A 7 -10.79 -36.48 -12.13
CA GLN A 7 -10.45 -35.10 -12.38
C GLN A 7 -11.58 -34.27 -11.76
N LYS A 8 -11.39 -33.94 -10.48
CA LYS A 8 -12.17 -32.96 -9.73
C LYS A 8 -12.10 -31.66 -10.52
N LYS A 9 -13.07 -31.45 -11.43
CA LYS A 9 -13.25 -30.25 -12.24
C LYS A 9 -13.40 -29.09 -11.28
N ARG A 10 -12.28 -28.48 -10.87
CA ARG A 10 -12.31 -27.23 -10.09
C ARG A 10 -13.10 -26.23 -10.95
N PRO A 11 -14.24 -25.73 -10.47
CA PRO A 11 -15.15 -24.96 -11.29
C PRO A 11 -14.38 -23.78 -11.89
N ALA A 12 -14.55 -23.54 -13.19
CA ALA A 12 -13.81 -22.52 -13.93
C ALA A 12 -13.93 -21.13 -13.29
N TRP A 13 -15.07 -20.86 -12.67
CA TRP A 13 -15.33 -19.64 -11.90
C TRP A 13 -14.41 -19.48 -10.68
N LEU A 14 -14.09 -20.56 -9.97
CA LEU A 14 -13.23 -20.51 -8.79
C LEU A 14 -11.76 -20.17 -9.14
N LYS A 15 -11.28 -20.67 -10.28
CA LYS A 15 -9.96 -20.29 -10.82
C LYS A 15 -9.93 -18.81 -11.21
N TRP A 16 -11.03 -18.28 -11.74
CA TRP A 16 -11.13 -16.90 -12.17
C TRP A 16 -11.20 -15.94 -10.99
N THR A 17 -12.06 -16.23 -10.01
CA THR A 17 -12.14 -15.47 -8.74
C THR A 17 -10.81 -15.46 -8.02
N LEU A 18 -10.11 -16.60 -7.92
CA LEU A 18 -8.79 -16.66 -7.30
C LEU A 18 -7.78 -15.74 -8.01
N ARG A 19 -7.82 -15.66 -9.34
CA ARG A 19 -6.92 -14.80 -10.12
C ARG A 19 -7.20 -13.32 -9.90
N VAL A 20 -8.48 -12.93 -9.80
CA VAL A 20 -8.90 -11.56 -9.48
C VAL A 20 -8.49 -11.19 -8.07
N VAL A 21 -8.73 -12.07 -7.10
CA VAL A 21 -8.33 -11.86 -5.69
C VAL A 21 -6.81 -11.74 -5.57
N LEU A 22 -6.04 -12.58 -6.29
CA LEU A 22 -4.59 -12.50 -6.29
C LEU A 22 -4.08 -11.19 -6.91
N GLY A 23 -4.74 -10.71 -7.99
CA GLY A 23 -4.43 -9.42 -8.60
C GLY A 23 -4.69 -8.25 -7.66
N TYR A 24 -5.80 -8.29 -6.93
CA TYR A 24 -6.13 -7.30 -5.91
C TYR A 24 -5.12 -7.33 -4.75
N ALA A 25 -4.74 -8.52 -4.26
CA ALA A 25 -3.72 -8.67 -3.23
C ALA A 25 -2.35 -8.15 -3.68
N ALA A 26 -1.96 -8.40 -4.94
CA ALA A 26 -0.73 -7.86 -5.50
C ALA A 26 -0.77 -6.33 -5.59
N LEU A 27 -1.90 -5.74 -6.01
CA LEU A 27 -2.09 -4.29 -6.02
C LEU A 27 -1.95 -3.69 -4.61
N LEU A 28 -2.60 -4.30 -3.62
CA LEU A 28 -2.48 -3.88 -2.22
C LEU A 28 -1.04 -3.96 -1.72
N ALA A 29 -0.33 -5.06 -2.03
CA ALA A 29 1.07 -5.21 -1.65
C ALA A 29 1.96 -4.13 -2.28
N VAL A 30 1.70 -3.74 -3.54
CA VAL A 30 2.43 -2.66 -4.22
C VAL A 30 2.18 -1.32 -3.55
N ILE A 31 0.91 -0.99 -3.23
CA ILE A 31 0.57 0.25 -2.53
C ILE A 31 1.29 0.30 -1.18
N LEU A 32 1.22 -0.79 -0.40
CA LEU A 32 1.86 -0.89 0.91
C LEU A 32 3.39 -0.73 0.81
N ALA A 33 4.01 -1.37 -0.19
CA ALA A 33 5.44 -1.23 -0.43
C ALA A 33 5.84 0.20 -0.76
N ILE A 34 5.08 0.89 -1.62
CA ILE A 34 5.31 2.30 -1.95
C ILE A 34 5.18 3.17 -0.70
N THR A 35 4.14 2.96 0.12
CA THR A 35 3.95 3.70 1.38
C THR A 35 5.14 3.52 2.32
N ILE A 36 5.63 2.29 2.50
CA ILE A 36 6.82 2.03 3.33
C ILE A 36 8.05 2.74 2.77
N ILE A 37 8.27 2.70 1.45
CA ILE A 37 9.39 3.39 0.81
C ILE A 37 9.32 4.91 1.06
N VAL A 38 8.14 5.51 0.90
CA VAL A 38 7.94 6.94 1.16
C VAL A 38 8.25 7.27 2.61
N ILE A 39 7.73 6.50 3.57
CA ILE A 39 8.00 6.70 5.00
C ILE A 39 9.51 6.61 5.30
N LEU A 40 10.21 5.62 4.74
CA LEU A 40 11.65 5.46 4.92
C LEU A 40 12.44 6.63 4.34
N ILE A 41 12.05 7.13 3.17
CA ILE A 41 12.69 8.30 2.55
C ILE A 41 12.43 9.54 3.41
N THR A 42 11.20 9.78 3.83
CA THR A 42 10.86 10.90 4.72
C THR A 42 11.66 10.83 6.01
N PHE A 43 11.77 9.64 6.62
CA PHE A 43 12.57 9.44 7.82
C PHE A 43 14.06 9.72 7.57
N ALA A 44 14.62 9.23 6.46
CA ALA A 44 16.00 9.51 6.08
C ALA A 44 16.26 11.00 5.88
N LEU A 45 15.33 11.72 5.25
CA LEU A 45 15.42 13.17 5.07
C LEU A 45 15.36 13.91 6.40
N ILE A 46 14.47 13.53 7.32
CA ILE A 46 14.39 14.11 8.68
C ILE A 46 15.69 13.88 9.44
N VAL A 47 16.28 12.68 9.34
CA VAL A 47 17.56 12.37 10.01
C VAL A 47 18.67 13.23 9.42
N ILE A 48 18.79 13.32 8.09
CA ILE A 48 19.79 14.17 7.44
C ILE A 48 19.60 15.63 7.86
N ASP A 49 18.37 16.11 7.94
CA ASP A 49 18.07 17.46 8.40
C ASP A 49 18.50 17.71 9.85
N GLY A 50 18.16 16.78 10.75
CA GLY A 50 18.53 16.85 12.15
C GLY A 50 20.04 16.78 12.40
N PHE A 51 20.81 16.21 11.47
CA PHE A 51 22.28 16.25 11.49
C PHE A 51 22.87 17.49 10.80
N THR A 52 22.10 18.22 9.99
CA THR A 52 22.56 19.37 9.18
C THR A 52 22.09 20.73 9.74
N ASP A 53 21.26 20.75 10.79
CA ASP A 53 20.81 21.96 11.52
C ASP A 53 20.22 23.05 10.58
N SER A 54 19.53 22.60 9.51
CA SER A 54 18.93 23.49 8.51
C SER A 54 17.45 23.73 8.79
N THR A 55 17.11 24.90 9.36
CA THR A 55 15.73 25.39 9.66
C THR A 55 14.71 25.32 8.50
N SER A 56 15.12 24.96 7.26
CA SER A 56 14.24 24.93 6.08
C SER A 56 13.32 23.71 6.02
N LEU A 57 13.71 22.59 6.62
CA LEU A 57 13.03 21.30 6.45
C LEU A 57 11.86 21.10 7.42
N GLY A 58 11.87 21.77 8.58
CA GLY A 58 10.69 21.98 9.42
C GLY A 58 9.57 22.75 8.69
N MET A 59 9.91 23.84 7.99
CA MET A 59 8.97 24.58 7.13
C MET A 59 8.47 23.73 5.94
N PHE A 60 9.34 22.88 5.37
CA PHE A 60 8.96 21.98 4.29
C PHE A 60 7.96 20.91 4.76
N SER A 61 8.11 20.42 5.98
CA SER A 61 7.18 19.48 6.61
C SER A 61 5.80 20.08 6.83
N GLU A 62 5.72 21.29 7.39
CA GLU A 62 4.43 21.98 7.55
C GLU A 62 3.77 22.34 6.21
N THR A 63 4.57 22.76 5.23
CA THR A 63 4.05 23.22 3.93
C THR A 63 3.56 22.08 3.04
N TYR A 64 4.24 20.91 3.07
CA TYR A 64 3.95 19.82 2.15
C TYR A 64 3.50 18.54 2.85
N LEU A 65 4.13 18.12 3.95
CA LEU A 65 3.84 16.82 4.56
C LEU A 65 2.51 16.81 5.33
N VAL A 66 2.19 17.89 6.04
CA VAL A 66 0.90 18.02 6.75
C VAL A 66 -0.29 17.93 5.78
N PRO A 67 -0.41 18.76 4.73
CA PRO A 67 -1.56 18.69 3.82
C PRO A 67 -1.62 17.39 3.01
N ILE A 68 -0.47 16.80 2.65
CA ILE A 68 -0.44 15.49 1.98
C ILE A 68 -0.93 14.39 2.93
N SER A 69 -0.57 14.46 4.21
CA SER A 69 -1.02 13.48 5.21
C SER A 69 -2.53 13.56 5.46
N GLU A 70 -3.10 14.75 5.52
CA GLU A 70 -4.55 14.96 5.64
C GLU A 70 -5.31 14.47 4.41
N PHE A 71 -4.76 14.73 3.21
CA PHE A 71 -5.33 14.23 1.97
C PHE A 71 -5.32 12.69 1.93
N MET A 72 -4.18 12.07 2.26
CA MET A 72 -4.05 10.62 2.33
C MET A 72 -4.99 10.01 3.38
N TRP A 73 -5.14 10.67 4.53
CA TRP A 73 -6.09 10.28 5.57
C TRP A 73 -7.54 10.36 5.10
N SER A 74 -7.92 11.45 4.43
CA SER A 74 -9.26 11.61 3.85
C SER A 74 -9.54 10.58 2.76
N LEU A 75 -8.54 10.22 1.96
CA LEU A 75 -8.68 9.21 0.92
C LEU A 75 -8.82 7.82 1.54
N PHE A 76 -8.10 7.56 2.63
CA PHE A 76 -8.19 6.32 3.40
C PHE A 76 -9.55 6.15 4.09
N THR A 77 -10.06 7.18 4.77
CA THR A 77 -11.39 7.14 5.41
C THR A 77 -12.52 7.07 4.39
N TRP A 78 -12.33 7.65 3.20
CA TRP A 78 -13.28 7.48 2.10
C TRP A 78 -13.26 6.05 1.53
N LEU A 79 -12.08 5.43 1.45
CA LEU A 79 -11.91 4.07 0.92
C LEU A 79 -12.37 2.98 1.91
N ILE A 80 -12.34 3.27 3.21
CA ILE A 80 -12.86 2.41 4.29
C ILE A 80 -14.09 3.08 4.91
N PRO A 81 -15.30 2.87 4.34
CA PRO A 81 -16.51 3.42 4.94
C PRO A 81 -16.79 2.71 6.26
N GLY A 82 -16.71 3.43 7.39
CA GLY A 82 -17.08 2.93 8.72
C GLY A 82 -16.05 3.09 9.84
N LEU A 83 -15.02 3.92 9.66
CA LEU A 83 -14.23 4.49 10.77
C LEU A 83 -14.93 5.68 11.40
#